data_AF-A0AAI8L117-F1
#
_entry.id   AF-A0AAI8L117-F1
#
_cell.length_a   1.000
_cell.length_b   1.000
_cell.length_c   1.000
_cell.angle_alpha   90.00
_cell.angle_beta   90.00
_cell.angle_gamma   90.00
#
_symmetry.space_group_name_H-M   'P 1'
#
loop_
_entity.id
_entity.type
_entity.pdbx_description
1 polymer ?
#
loop_
_entity_poly.entity_id
_entity_poly.type
_entity_poly.pdbx_seq_one_letter_code
_entity_poly.pdbx_strand_id
1 'polypeptide(L)'
;MNRQAQSAILFVLGAALLHAGLTDLYLRYVKAGLRPLVLAAGVVLIVTAVATAWYEWRADARHKEHHGEEPQEEGAHEEGAHVHREPRVSWLLVLPLFALILVAPPALGSYSAMRTGTALQQAYGYQKLPASGPLRLGLADYAGRAVYEHGKGLTGRPITVTGFVALDHSGAPYLVRMALNCCAADAQPVKIGLTGQVPPVLKPDGWLQVTGTYTAKRTKDAVNGGPIPYLQVTAAKPVPTPSDPYDETWNN
;
A
#
# COMPACT_ATOMS: atom_id res chain seq x y z
N MET A 1 17.66 24.39 -6.54
CA MET A 1 17.78 23.39 -5.46
C MET A 1 19.24 22.96 -5.44
N ASN A 2 19.92 23.00 -4.30
CA ASN A 2 21.34 22.65 -4.27
C ASN A 2 21.56 21.25 -4.81
N ARG A 3 22.38 21.14 -5.85
CA ARG A 3 22.74 19.89 -6.53
C ARG A 3 23.20 18.76 -5.58
N GLN A 4 23.89 19.12 -4.50
CA GLN A 4 24.25 18.19 -3.41
C GLN A 4 23.03 17.70 -2.64
N ALA A 5 22.06 18.57 -2.37
CA ALA A 5 20.80 18.18 -1.73
C ALA A 5 19.94 17.33 -2.67
N GLN A 6 19.95 17.62 -3.99
CA GLN A 6 19.25 16.81 -4.99
C GLN A 6 19.81 15.39 -5.05
N SER A 7 21.13 15.23 -5.19
CA SER A 7 21.77 13.92 -5.23
C SER A 7 21.56 13.15 -3.93
N ALA A 8 21.68 13.81 -2.77
CA ALA A 8 21.40 13.20 -1.47
C ALA A 8 19.95 12.69 -1.35
N ILE A 9 18.96 13.52 -1.73
CA ILE A 9 17.55 13.14 -1.70
C ILE A 9 17.27 11.95 -2.64
N LEU A 10 17.78 12.00 -3.88
CA LEU A 10 17.61 10.92 -4.84
C LEU A 10 18.24 9.61 -4.34
N PHE A 11 19.43 9.69 -3.75
CA PHE A 11 20.11 8.52 -3.19
C PHE A 11 19.34 7.92 -2.01
N VAL A 12 18.94 8.75 -1.04
CA VAL A 12 18.18 8.30 0.14
C VAL A 12 16.84 7.70 -0.27
N LEU A 13 16.12 8.32 -1.20
CA LEU A 13 14.86 7.79 -1.72
C LEU A 13 15.06 6.47 -2.47
N GLY A 14 16.07 6.39 -3.34
CA GLY A 14 16.40 5.16 -4.05
C GLY A 14 16.79 4.01 -3.11
N ALA A 15 17.61 4.30 -2.10
CA ALA A 15 18.00 3.32 -1.08
C ALA A 15 16.79 2.87 -0.24
N ALA A 16 15.89 3.78 0.12
CA ALA A 16 14.65 3.46 0.82
C ALA A 16 13.73 2.56 -0.03
N LEU A 17 13.58 2.83 -1.33
CA LEU A 17 12.81 1.97 -2.23
C LEU A 17 13.44 0.58 -2.40
N LEU A 18 14.76 0.49 -2.51
CA LEU A 18 15.45 -0.81 -2.54
C LEU A 18 15.24 -1.57 -1.24
N HIS A 19 15.42 -0.92 -0.08
CA HIS A 19 15.16 -1.57 1.20
C HIS A 19 13.71 -2.04 1.32
N ALA A 20 12.75 -1.20 0.92
CA ALA A 20 11.33 -1.53 0.96
C ALA A 20 10.95 -2.66 0.00
N GLY A 21 11.56 -2.74 -1.18
CA GLY A 21 11.33 -3.81 -2.17
C GLY A 21 12.11 -5.09 -1.89
N LEU A 22 13.24 -5.03 -1.19
CA LEU A 22 13.97 -6.21 -0.72
C LEU A 22 13.30 -6.84 0.50
N THR A 23 12.61 -6.02 1.31
CA THR A 23 11.71 -6.46 2.39
C THR A 23 10.26 -6.56 1.90
N ASP A 24 9.34 -6.99 2.78
CA ASP A 24 7.90 -6.98 2.51
C ASP A 24 7.24 -5.61 2.84
N LEU A 25 8.04 -4.59 3.16
CA LEU A 25 7.53 -3.27 3.54
C LEU A 25 6.74 -2.61 2.42
N TYR A 26 7.15 -2.83 1.15
CA TYR A 26 6.44 -2.28 -0.01
C TYR A 26 4.98 -2.79 -0.11
N LEU A 27 4.66 -3.97 0.41
CA LEU A 27 3.30 -4.55 0.39
C LEU A 27 2.30 -3.72 1.20
N ARG A 28 2.76 -2.82 2.08
CA ARG A 28 1.89 -1.86 2.76
C ARG A 28 1.31 -0.82 1.80
N TYR A 29 1.95 -0.60 0.66
CA TYR A 29 1.69 0.52 -0.24
C TYR A 29 1.41 0.10 -1.68
N VAL A 30 2.00 -0.99 -2.16
CA VAL A 30 2.01 -1.34 -3.58
C VAL A 30 1.71 -2.83 -3.75
N LYS A 31 1.00 -3.16 -4.83
CA LYS A 31 0.68 -4.54 -5.20
C LYS A 31 1.92 -5.42 -5.30
N ALA A 32 1.81 -6.67 -4.85
CA ALA A 32 2.91 -7.63 -4.81
C ALA A 32 3.65 -7.78 -6.16
N GLY A 33 2.90 -7.86 -7.27
CA GLY A 33 3.44 -8.02 -8.62
C GLY A 33 4.29 -6.85 -9.14
N LEU A 34 4.24 -5.67 -8.52
CA LEU A 34 5.01 -4.50 -8.94
C LEU A 34 6.41 -4.42 -8.29
N ARG A 35 6.79 -5.43 -7.50
CA ARG A 35 8.11 -5.51 -6.86
C ARG A 35 9.29 -5.27 -7.81
N PRO A 36 9.34 -5.86 -9.03
CA PRO A 36 10.45 -5.63 -9.94
C PRO A 36 10.56 -4.17 -10.38
N LEU A 37 9.42 -3.50 -10.59
CA LEU A 37 9.37 -2.09 -10.98
C LEU A 37 9.81 -1.18 -9.83
N VAL A 38 9.44 -1.50 -8.58
CA VAL A 38 9.91 -0.76 -7.39
C VAL A 38 11.43 -0.87 -7.24
N LEU A 39 11.98 -2.08 -7.40
CA LEU A 39 13.43 -2.30 -7.36
C LEU A 39 14.14 -1.56 -8.49
N ALA A 40 13.62 -1.64 -9.72
CA ALA A 40 14.18 -0.93 -10.86
C ALA A 40 14.18 0.59 -10.65
N ALA A 41 13.08 1.17 -10.14
CA ALA A 41 13.02 2.59 -9.82
C ALA A 41 14.05 2.99 -8.76
N GLY A 42 14.23 2.17 -7.71
CA GLY A 42 15.26 2.38 -6.70
C GLY A 42 16.67 2.40 -7.29
N VAL A 43 16.99 1.45 -8.19
CA VAL A 43 18.29 1.43 -8.90
C VAL A 43 18.48 2.68 -9.76
N VAL A 44 17.47 3.07 -10.54
CA VAL A 44 17.55 4.24 -11.42
C VAL A 44 17.81 5.52 -10.61
N LEU A 45 17.13 5.70 -9.46
CA LEU A 45 17.35 6.87 -8.59
C LEU A 45 18.78 6.91 -8.03
N ILE A 46 19.31 5.76 -7.59
CA ILE A 46 20.69 5.67 -7.08
C ILE A 46 21.70 5.96 -8.18
N VAL A 47 21.54 5.35 -9.37
CA VAL A 47 22.43 5.58 -10.51
C VAL A 47 22.41 7.06 -10.91
N THR A 48 21.24 7.68 -10.96
CA THR A 48 21.09 9.11 -11.26
C THR A 48 21.80 9.96 -10.21
N ALA A 49 21.61 9.67 -8.91
CA ALA A 49 22.27 10.38 -7.82
C ALA A 49 23.80 10.30 -7.89
N VAL A 50 24.33 9.10 -8.13
CA VAL A 50 25.78 8.86 -8.27
C VAL A 50 26.33 9.57 -9.50
N ALA A 51 25.62 9.51 -10.63
CA ALA A 51 26.03 10.20 -11.85
C ALA A 51 26.07 11.72 -11.64
N THR A 52 25.06 12.32 -11.00
CA THR A 52 25.04 13.77 -10.69
C THR A 52 26.22 14.17 -9.82
N ALA A 53 26.48 13.44 -8.73
CA ALA A 53 27.63 13.71 -7.84
C ALA A 53 28.98 13.55 -8.56
N TRP A 54 29.08 12.54 -9.45
CA TRP A 54 30.27 12.31 -10.25
C TRP A 54 30.55 13.47 -11.23
N TYR A 55 29.53 13.94 -11.95
CA TYR A 55 29.67 15.02 -12.93
C TYR A 55 30.11 16.32 -12.26
N GLU A 56 29.62 16.61 -11.05
CA GLU A 56 30.04 17.77 -10.27
C GLU A 56 31.47 17.67 -9.80
N TRP A 57 31.85 16.52 -9.23
CA TRP A 57 33.23 16.31 -8.81
C TRP A 57 34.23 16.46 -9.97
N ARG A 58 33.88 15.96 -11.17
CA ARG A 58 34.69 16.16 -12.38
C ARG A 58 34.71 17.62 -12.86
N ALA A 59 33.61 18.37 -12.74
CA ALA A 59 33.57 19.78 -13.14
C ALA A 59 34.44 20.65 -12.22
N ASP A 60 34.38 20.41 -10.90
CA ASP A 60 35.22 21.11 -9.92
C ASP A 60 36.71 20.78 -10.07
N ALA A 61 37.04 19.54 -10.41
CA ALA A 61 38.43 19.14 -10.70
C ALA A 61 39.01 19.90 -11.91
N ARG A 62 38.23 20.07 -12.99
CA ARG A 62 38.65 20.82 -14.19
C ARG A 62 38.76 22.33 -13.97
N HIS A 63 37.99 22.90 -13.05
CA HIS A 63 38.13 24.31 -12.68
C HIS A 63 39.39 24.57 -11.84
N LYS A 64 39.81 23.62 -11.00
CA LYS A 64 41.02 23.76 -10.18
C LYS A 64 42.33 23.67 -10.98
N GLU A 65 42.32 22.99 -12.12
CA GLU A 65 43.50 22.92 -13.02
C GLU A 65 43.77 24.24 -13.77
N HIS A 66 42.80 25.15 -13.86
CA HIS A 66 42.94 26.42 -14.58
C HIS A 66 43.33 27.64 -13.71
N HIS A 67 43.53 27.48 -12.40
CA HIS A 67 43.91 28.58 -11.49
C HIS A 67 45.37 28.52 -11.02
N GLY A 68 46.26 27.92 -11.82
CA GLY A 68 47.69 27.79 -11.54
C GLY A 68 48.59 28.92 -12.05
N GLU A 69 48.08 29.89 -12.82
CA GLU A 69 48.91 30.96 -13.42
C GLU A 69 48.16 32.30 -13.40
N GLU A 70 48.74 33.33 -12.78
CA GLU A 70 48.35 34.75 -12.87
C GLU A 70 49.57 35.65 -12.61
N PRO A 71 49.61 36.96 -13.00
CA PRO A 71 48.61 37.79 -13.71
C PRO A 71 49.17 38.71 -14.85
N GLN A 72 48.32 39.26 -15.75
CA GLN A 72 48.31 40.70 -16.13
C GLN A 72 47.25 41.13 -17.20
N GLU A 73 46.50 42.17 -16.81
CA GLU A 73 45.98 43.35 -17.54
C GLU A 73 44.82 43.33 -18.58
N GLU A 74 43.78 44.08 -18.17
CA GLU A 74 42.90 45.04 -18.89
C GLU A 74 41.94 44.60 -20.01
N GLY A 75 40.65 44.83 -19.78
CA GLY A 75 39.63 44.93 -20.83
C GLY A 75 38.21 44.68 -20.34
N ALA A 76 37.45 45.77 -20.14
CA ALA A 76 36.05 45.77 -19.74
C ALA A 76 35.14 44.89 -20.62
N HIS A 77 34.18 44.18 -20.02
CA HIS A 77 32.75 44.26 -20.34
C HIS A 77 31.94 43.52 -19.27
N GLU A 78 30.96 44.24 -18.71
CA GLU A 78 29.99 43.75 -17.74
C GLU A 78 29.12 42.65 -18.33
N GLU A 79 29.18 41.45 -17.77
CA GLU A 79 27.99 40.62 -17.59
C GLU A 79 28.01 40.08 -16.18
N GLY A 80 27.23 40.71 -15.30
CA GLY A 80 26.96 40.22 -13.97
C GLY A 80 26.26 38.87 -14.06
N ALA A 81 27.04 37.79 -14.10
CA ALA A 81 26.56 36.45 -13.85
C ALA A 81 26.00 36.44 -12.43
N HIS A 82 24.69 36.64 -12.31
CA HIS A 82 23.97 36.42 -11.07
C HIS A 82 24.18 34.95 -10.68
N VAL A 83 25.19 34.70 -9.86
CA VAL A 83 25.36 33.44 -9.15
C VAL A 83 24.15 33.36 -8.23
N HIS A 84 23.09 32.69 -8.70
CA HIS A 84 21.93 32.38 -7.89
C HIS A 84 22.41 31.54 -6.72
N ARG A 85 22.63 32.18 -5.57
CA ARG A 85 22.98 31.52 -4.32
C ARG A 85 21.85 30.57 -4.00
N GLU A 86 22.08 29.29 -4.25
CA GLU A 86 21.06 28.26 -4.12
C GLU A 86 20.49 28.31 -2.70
N PRO A 87 19.16 28.40 -2.54
CA PRO A 87 18.58 28.56 -1.22
C PRO A 87 18.94 27.36 -0.35
N ARG A 88 19.66 27.59 0.75
CA ARG A 88 19.94 26.59 1.79
C ARG A 88 18.66 25.92 2.33
N VAL A 89 17.52 26.58 2.13
CA VAL A 89 16.16 26.11 2.37
C VAL A 89 15.87 24.76 1.69
N SER A 90 16.51 24.41 0.58
CA SER A 90 16.32 23.10 -0.07
C SER A 90 16.67 21.90 0.84
N TRP A 91 17.53 22.08 1.83
CA TRP A 91 17.81 21.03 2.84
C TRP A 91 16.60 20.71 3.72
N LEU A 92 15.62 21.62 3.84
CA LEU A 92 14.37 21.33 4.55
C LEU A 92 13.55 20.22 3.88
N LEU A 93 13.77 19.92 2.59
CA LEU A 93 13.11 18.79 1.90
C LEU A 93 13.60 17.42 2.38
N VAL A 94 14.77 17.37 3.03
CA VAL A 94 15.27 16.15 3.67
C VAL A 94 14.40 15.80 4.88
N LEU A 95 13.89 16.80 5.61
CA LEU A 95 13.08 16.58 6.82
C LEU A 95 11.80 15.75 6.57
N PRO A 96 10.89 16.11 5.64
CA PRO A 96 9.70 15.29 5.37
C PRO A 96 10.06 13.90 4.81
N LEU A 97 11.16 13.78 4.06
CA LEU A 97 11.63 12.47 3.57
C LEU A 97 12.04 11.56 4.74
N PHE A 98 12.83 12.06 5.68
CA PHE A 98 13.21 11.32 6.88
C PHE A 98 11.99 11.02 7.77
N ALA A 99 11.06 11.96 7.90
CA ALA A 99 9.82 11.72 8.64
C ALA A 99 9.03 10.54 8.06
N LEU A 100 8.92 10.45 6.73
CA LEU A 100 8.24 9.33 6.06
C LEU A 100 8.98 7.99 6.23
N ILE A 101 10.32 8.01 6.23
CA ILE A 101 11.13 6.79 6.42
C ILE A 101 11.05 6.29 7.87
N LEU A 102 11.09 7.21 8.84
CA LEU A 102 11.12 6.87 10.26
C LEU A 102 9.72 6.58 10.83
N VAL A 103 8.68 7.21 10.29
CA VAL A 103 7.28 7.07 10.72
C VAL A 103 6.47 6.45 9.59
N ALA A 104 6.85 5.25 9.15
CA ALA A 104 6.15 4.54 8.09
C ALA A 104 4.69 4.25 8.53
N PRO A 105 3.67 4.87 7.91
CA PRO A 105 2.29 4.63 8.31
C PRO A 105 1.92 3.16 8.07
N PRO A 106 1.09 2.54 8.94
CA PRO A 106 0.61 1.18 8.73
C PRO A 106 -0.24 1.09 7.45
N ALA A 107 -0.47 -0.14 6.99
CA ALA A 107 -1.41 -0.41 5.90
C ALA A 107 -2.83 0.09 6.25
N LEU A 108 -3.66 0.33 5.23
CA LEU A 108 -5.03 0.81 5.45
C LEU A 108 -5.84 -0.17 6.31
N GLY A 109 -6.50 0.35 7.33
CA GLY A 109 -7.24 -0.42 8.31
C GLY A 109 -8.73 -0.09 8.41
N SER A 110 -9.31 -0.44 9.55
CA SER A 110 -10.71 -0.28 9.94
C SER A 110 -11.24 1.14 9.74
N TYR A 111 -10.44 2.16 10.06
CA TYR A 111 -10.84 3.56 9.92
C TYR A 111 -11.15 3.94 8.46
N SER A 112 -10.26 3.61 7.52
CA SER A 112 -10.48 3.84 6.09
C SER A 112 -11.64 2.99 5.58
N ALA A 113 -11.69 1.73 6.01
CA ALA A 113 -12.76 0.81 5.62
C ALA A 113 -14.16 1.30 6.02
N MET A 114 -14.32 1.99 7.16
CA MET A 114 -15.62 2.49 7.58
C MET A 114 -16.03 3.80 6.91
N ARG A 115 -15.09 4.52 6.28
CA ARG A 115 -15.35 5.77 5.54
C ARG A 115 -15.51 5.60 4.05
N THR A 116 -15.03 4.48 3.52
CA THR A 116 -15.21 4.08 2.14
C THR A 116 -16.28 3.00 2.07
N GLY A 117 -17.19 3.09 1.11
CA GLY A 117 -18.21 2.05 0.91
C GLY A 117 -17.60 0.74 0.40
N THR A 118 -18.25 -0.39 0.68
CA THR A 118 -17.83 -1.69 0.18
C THR A 118 -17.74 -1.67 -1.36
N ALA A 119 -16.59 -2.05 -1.90
CA ALA A 119 -16.33 -2.16 -3.33
C ALA A 119 -16.42 -3.62 -3.76
N LEU A 120 -17.61 -4.20 -3.59
CA LEU A 120 -17.88 -5.53 -4.11
C LEU A 120 -18.31 -5.42 -5.58
N GLN A 121 -17.55 -6.07 -6.47
CA GLN A 121 -17.86 -6.12 -7.90
C GLN A 121 -18.06 -7.58 -8.33
N GLN A 122 -18.89 -7.78 -9.34
CA GLN A 122 -19.10 -9.09 -9.92
C GLN A 122 -17.89 -9.46 -10.77
N ALA A 123 -17.19 -10.54 -10.38
CA ALA A 123 -16.13 -11.10 -11.20
C ALA A 123 -16.69 -11.68 -12.50
N TYR A 124 -15.91 -11.64 -13.58
CA TYR A 124 -16.26 -12.26 -14.87
C TYR A 124 -16.41 -13.78 -14.76
N GLY A 125 -15.76 -14.39 -13.77
CA GLY A 125 -15.89 -15.79 -13.42
C GLY A 125 -15.26 -16.04 -12.06
N TYR A 126 -15.70 -17.11 -11.41
CA TYR A 126 -15.11 -17.57 -10.17
C TYR A 126 -14.42 -18.91 -10.39
N GLN A 127 -13.26 -19.12 -9.79
CA GLN A 127 -12.59 -20.42 -9.82
C GLN A 127 -13.51 -21.54 -9.33
N LYS A 128 -13.35 -22.73 -9.91
CA LYS A 128 -14.14 -23.90 -9.54
C LYS A 128 -13.79 -24.32 -8.11
N LEU A 129 -14.80 -24.37 -7.24
CA LEU A 129 -14.62 -24.84 -5.87
C LEU A 129 -14.35 -26.36 -5.86
N PRO A 130 -13.56 -26.85 -4.89
CA PRO A 130 -13.43 -28.28 -4.64
C PRO A 130 -14.81 -28.92 -4.42
N ALA A 131 -14.98 -30.16 -4.90
CA ALA A 131 -16.26 -30.86 -4.88
C ALA A 131 -16.80 -31.12 -3.46
N SER A 132 -15.91 -31.30 -2.48
CA SER A 132 -16.27 -31.57 -1.09
C SER A 132 -15.25 -30.94 -0.12
N GLY A 133 -15.56 -30.97 1.18
CA GLY A 133 -14.67 -30.52 2.25
C GLY A 133 -14.76 -29.03 2.60
N PRO A 134 -13.98 -28.58 3.59
CA PRO A 134 -13.94 -27.18 4.02
C PRO A 134 -13.42 -26.27 2.90
N LEU A 135 -13.95 -25.05 2.86
CA LEU A 135 -13.52 -24.02 1.92
C LEU A 135 -12.64 -23.00 2.64
N ARG A 136 -11.50 -22.66 2.03
CA ARG A 136 -10.68 -21.53 2.44
C ARG A 136 -10.72 -20.51 1.32
N LEU A 137 -11.43 -19.41 1.53
CA LEU A 137 -11.69 -18.41 0.51
C LEU A 137 -11.12 -17.06 0.94
N GLY A 138 -10.68 -16.28 -0.05
CA GLY A 138 -10.47 -14.84 0.13
C GLY A 138 -11.78 -14.16 0.52
N LEU A 139 -11.70 -13.03 1.21
CA LEU A 139 -12.90 -12.35 1.69
C LEU A 139 -13.73 -11.81 0.53
N ALA A 140 -13.08 -11.25 -0.49
CA ALA A 140 -13.72 -10.82 -1.72
C ALA A 140 -14.38 -11.98 -2.50
N ASP A 141 -13.72 -13.14 -2.59
CA ASP A 141 -14.25 -14.32 -3.27
C ASP A 141 -15.51 -14.86 -2.57
N TYR A 142 -15.47 -14.97 -1.23
CA TYR A 142 -16.66 -15.32 -0.45
C TYR A 142 -17.79 -14.31 -0.66
N ALA A 143 -17.49 -13.01 -0.54
CA ALA A 143 -18.49 -11.96 -0.66
C ALA A 143 -19.13 -11.95 -2.05
N GLY A 144 -18.32 -12.08 -3.10
CA GLY A 144 -18.77 -12.11 -4.49
C GLY A 144 -19.69 -13.30 -4.76
N ARG A 145 -19.29 -14.50 -4.33
CA ARG A 145 -20.13 -15.71 -4.47
C ARG A 145 -21.41 -15.65 -3.65
N ALA A 146 -21.37 -15.07 -2.45
CA ALA A 146 -22.55 -14.92 -1.61
C ALA A 146 -23.58 -13.96 -2.24
N VAL A 147 -23.12 -12.87 -2.88
CA VAL A 147 -23.99 -11.86 -3.47
C VAL A 147 -24.44 -12.23 -4.88
N TYR A 148 -23.52 -12.59 -5.78
CA TYR A 148 -23.77 -12.74 -7.22
C TYR A 148 -24.06 -14.18 -7.65
N GLU A 149 -23.47 -15.18 -6.99
CA GLU A 149 -23.75 -16.61 -7.23
C GLU A 149 -24.81 -17.18 -6.26
N HIS A 150 -25.40 -16.32 -5.41
CA HIS A 150 -26.38 -16.70 -4.39
C HIS A 150 -25.94 -17.87 -3.49
N GLY A 151 -24.62 -17.96 -3.22
CA GLY A 151 -24.03 -19.00 -2.39
C GLY A 151 -23.93 -20.38 -3.06
N LYS A 152 -24.05 -20.46 -4.39
CA LYS A 152 -23.87 -21.72 -5.14
C LYS A 152 -22.50 -22.35 -4.81
N GLY A 153 -22.54 -23.58 -4.30
CA GLY A 153 -21.34 -24.32 -3.88
C GLY A 153 -20.79 -23.95 -2.49
N LEU A 154 -21.39 -22.98 -1.79
CA LEU A 154 -21.03 -22.59 -0.42
C LEU A 154 -21.94 -23.23 0.64
N THR A 155 -23.20 -23.49 0.29
CA THR A 155 -24.21 -24.01 1.22
C THR A 155 -23.80 -25.34 1.86
N GLY A 156 -24.00 -25.46 3.18
CA GLY A 156 -23.73 -26.67 3.94
C GLY A 156 -22.25 -26.98 4.17
N ARG A 157 -21.34 -26.06 3.80
CA ARG A 157 -19.89 -26.25 3.95
C ARG A 157 -19.31 -25.30 4.99
N PRO A 158 -18.33 -25.75 5.79
CA PRO A 158 -17.55 -24.85 6.63
C PRO A 158 -16.63 -24.00 5.73
N ILE A 159 -16.72 -22.69 5.88
CA ILE A 159 -15.97 -21.68 5.12
C ILE A 159 -15.07 -20.95 6.09
N THR A 160 -13.79 -20.86 5.76
CA THR A 160 -12.79 -20.10 6.51
C THR A 160 -12.40 -18.88 5.70
N VAL A 161 -12.58 -17.71 6.30
CA VAL A 161 -12.22 -16.40 5.75
C VAL A 161 -11.32 -15.68 6.74
N THR A 162 -10.38 -14.88 6.25
CA THR A 162 -9.49 -14.07 7.09
C THR A 162 -9.61 -12.60 6.70
N GLY A 163 -9.64 -11.72 7.69
CA GLY A 163 -9.69 -10.28 7.49
C GLY A 163 -9.44 -9.54 8.79
N PHE A 164 -9.32 -8.22 8.72
CA PHE A 164 -9.28 -7.38 9.90
C PHE A 164 -10.68 -6.96 10.33
N VAL A 165 -10.84 -6.69 11.61
CA VAL A 165 -12.10 -6.25 12.21
C VAL A 165 -12.29 -4.76 11.97
N ALA A 166 -13.49 -4.40 11.54
CA ALA A 166 -14.00 -3.03 11.58
C ALA A 166 -15.36 -3.02 12.28
N LEU A 167 -15.65 -1.96 13.02
CA LEU A 167 -16.91 -1.76 13.73
C LEU A 167 -17.58 -0.50 13.17
N ASP A 168 -18.88 -0.56 12.93
CA ASP A 168 -19.64 0.65 12.62
C ASP A 168 -19.95 1.49 13.88
N HIS A 169 -20.64 2.61 13.69
CA HIS A 169 -21.06 3.52 14.77
C HIS A 169 -21.97 2.85 15.81
N SER A 170 -22.67 1.76 15.47
CA SER A 170 -23.51 0.99 16.39
C SER A 170 -22.74 -0.14 17.09
N GLY A 171 -21.47 -0.36 16.73
CA GLY A 171 -20.66 -1.47 17.20
C GLY A 171 -20.88 -2.77 16.43
N ALA A 172 -21.60 -2.75 15.30
CA ALA A 172 -21.82 -3.94 14.50
C ALA A 172 -20.50 -4.39 13.84
N PRO A 173 -20.14 -5.69 13.95
CA PRO A 173 -18.85 -6.17 13.50
C PRO A 173 -18.84 -6.57 12.02
N TYR A 174 -17.86 -6.04 11.31
CA TYR A 174 -17.51 -6.42 9.95
C TYR A 174 -16.12 -7.06 9.93
N LEU A 175 -15.98 -8.10 9.12
CA LEU A 175 -14.69 -8.59 8.67
C LEU A 175 -14.39 -7.92 7.33
N VAL A 176 -13.18 -7.40 7.18
CA VAL A 176 -12.80 -6.59 6.03
C VAL A 176 -11.46 -7.04 5.46
N ARG A 177 -11.34 -7.02 4.14
CA ARG A 177 -10.05 -6.98 3.44
C ARG A 177 -10.06 -5.75 2.54
N MET A 178 -8.95 -5.03 2.52
CA MET A 178 -8.72 -3.97 1.55
C MET A 178 -8.22 -4.61 0.27
N ALA A 179 -8.65 -4.11 -0.87
CA ALA A 179 -8.32 -4.71 -2.14
C ALA A 179 -7.70 -3.66 -3.08
N LEU A 180 -6.58 -4.01 -3.73
CA LEU A 180 -5.72 -3.09 -4.47
C LEU A 180 -5.72 -3.37 -5.97
N ASN A 181 -5.69 -2.31 -6.78
CA ASN A 181 -5.39 -2.44 -8.20
C ASN A 181 -3.90 -2.21 -8.48
N CYS A 182 -3.34 -1.09 -8.02
CA CYS A 182 -1.91 -0.76 -8.19
C CYS A 182 -1.24 -0.24 -6.91
N CYS A 183 -1.94 0.51 -6.05
CA CYS A 183 -1.33 1.06 -4.83
C CYS A 183 -2.37 1.43 -3.75
N ALA A 184 -1.92 1.67 -2.52
CA ALA A 184 -2.77 1.97 -1.37
C ALA A 184 -3.74 3.15 -1.59
N ALA A 185 -3.45 4.06 -2.54
CA ALA A 185 -4.34 5.15 -2.90
C ALA A 185 -5.61 4.69 -3.62
N ASP A 186 -5.58 3.55 -4.33
CA ASP A 186 -6.76 2.96 -4.97
C ASP A 186 -7.43 1.86 -4.13
N ALA A 187 -6.91 1.59 -2.93
CA ALA A 187 -7.40 0.53 -2.09
C ALA A 187 -8.88 0.75 -1.73
N GLN A 188 -9.71 -0.26 -1.97
CA GLN A 188 -11.12 -0.24 -1.58
C GLN A 188 -11.46 -1.40 -0.65
N PRO A 189 -12.36 -1.20 0.33
CA PRO A 189 -12.72 -2.26 1.26
C PRO A 189 -13.73 -3.23 0.62
N VAL A 190 -13.56 -4.52 0.84
CA VAL A 190 -14.67 -5.49 0.74
C VAL A 190 -15.07 -5.88 2.15
N LYS A 191 -16.37 -5.76 2.45
CA LYS A 191 -16.91 -6.00 3.79
C LYS A 191 -17.80 -7.22 3.81
N ILE A 192 -17.72 -8.02 4.87
CA ILE A 192 -18.72 -9.02 5.22
C ILE A 192 -19.19 -8.81 6.66
N GLY A 193 -20.49 -8.92 6.88
CA GLY A 193 -21.06 -8.86 8.22
C GLY A 193 -20.84 -10.17 8.98
N LEU A 194 -20.66 -10.10 10.29
CA LEU A 194 -20.54 -11.29 11.14
C LEU A 194 -21.81 -11.49 11.99
N THR A 195 -22.34 -12.71 11.99
CA THR A 195 -23.44 -13.14 12.90
C THR A 195 -23.08 -14.45 13.58
N GLY A 196 -23.83 -14.85 14.62
CA GLY A 196 -23.59 -16.12 15.32
C GLY A 196 -22.58 -15.98 16.46
N GLN A 197 -21.64 -16.93 16.55
CA GLN A 197 -20.68 -17.00 17.66
C GLN A 197 -19.47 -16.07 17.42
N VAL A 198 -19.75 -14.76 17.36
CA VAL A 198 -18.72 -13.73 17.25
C VAL A 198 -18.12 -13.47 18.65
N PRO A 199 -16.79 -13.33 18.78
CA PRO A 199 -16.17 -13.01 20.06
C PRO A 199 -16.77 -11.74 20.69
N PRO A 200 -17.01 -11.71 22.01
CA PRO A 200 -17.67 -10.58 22.67
C PRO A 200 -16.80 -9.31 22.73
N VAL A 201 -15.49 -9.47 22.61
CA VAL A 201 -14.53 -8.35 22.59
C VAL A 201 -13.78 -8.39 21.26
N LEU A 202 -13.98 -7.35 20.46
CA LEU A 202 -13.36 -7.17 19.17
C LEU A 202 -12.51 -5.91 19.17
N LYS A 203 -11.28 -6.02 18.66
CA LYS A 203 -10.36 -4.88 18.52
C LYS A 203 -10.35 -4.43 17.05
N PRO A 204 -10.68 -3.16 16.75
CA PRO A 204 -10.46 -2.60 15.42
C PRO A 204 -9.01 -2.84 14.97
N ASP A 205 -8.82 -3.07 13.67
CA ASP A 205 -7.54 -3.44 13.04
C ASP A 205 -6.96 -4.81 13.46
N GLY A 206 -7.61 -5.50 14.41
CA GLY A 206 -7.26 -6.86 14.81
C GLY A 206 -7.62 -7.85 13.71
N TRP A 207 -6.67 -8.73 13.37
CA TRP A 207 -6.88 -9.77 12.36
C TRP A 207 -7.54 -11.01 12.97
N LEU A 208 -8.61 -11.45 12.32
CA LEU A 208 -9.35 -12.66 12.69
C LEU A 208 -9.40 -13.63 11.52
N GLN A 209 -9.17 -14.90 11.83
CA GLN A 209 -9.61 -16.01 10.99
C GLN A 209 -10.94 -16.51 11.53
N VAL A 210 -11.96 -16.44 10.69
CA VAL A 210 -13.34 -16.77 11.02
C VAL A 210 -13.74 -18.00 10.22
N THR A 211 -14.25 -19.01 10.92
CA THR A 211 -14.90 -20.17 10.33
C THR A 211 -16.40 -20.07 10.54
N GLY A 212 -17.17 -20.34 9.49
CA GLY A 212 -18.62 -20.25 9.54
C GLY A 212 -19.29 -20.89 8.35
N THR A 213 -20.57 -20.63 8.19
CA THR A 213 -21.39 -21.13 7.09
C THR A 213 -22.06 -19.98 6.34
N TYR A 214 -22.31 -20.19 5.05
CA TYR A 214 -23.05 -19.25 4.22
C TYR A 214 -24.48 -19.01 4.77
N THR A 215 -24.96 -17.78 4.63
CA THR A 215 -26.35 -17.37 4.86
C THR A 215 -26.78 -16.39 3.77
N ALA A 216 -28.06 -16.41 3.41
CA ALA A 216 -28.62 -15.46 2.45
C ALA A 216 -28.78 -14.03 3.02
N LYS A 217 -28.49 -13.84 4.33
CA LYS A 217 -28.57 -12.53 4.98
C LYS A 217 -27.57 -11.56 4.35
N ARG A 218 -28.06 -10.38 3.99
CA ARG A 218 -27.28 -9.25 3.46
C ARG A 218 -27.79 -7.93 4.00
N THR A 219 -26.93 -6.93 4.03
CA THR A 219 -27.31 -5.53 4.30
C THR A 219 -26.75 -4.63 3.20
N LYS A 220 -27.09 -3.35 3.22
CA LYS A 220 -26.48 -2.32 2.41
C LYS A 220 -25.44 -1.56 3.23
N ASP A 221 -24.33 -1.23 2.59
CA ASP A 221 -23.31 -0.36 3.16
C ASP A 221 -23.89 1.06 3.36
N ALA A 222 -23.60 1.66 4.52
CA ALA A 222 -24.11 2.98 4.86
C ALA A 222 -23.51 4.11 4.00
N VAL A 223 -22.33 3.91 3.40
CA VAL A 223 -21.61 4.94 2.65
C VAL A 223 -22.06 4.99 1.19
N ASN A 224 -22.12 3.83 0.51
CA ASN A 224 -22.40 3.77 -0.93
C ASN A 224 -23.60 2.88 -1.29
N GLY A 225 -24.30 2.28 -0.32
CA GLY A 225 -25.42 1.37 -0.57
C GLY A 225 -25.04 0.01 -1.15
N GLY A 226 -23.74 -0.30 -1.26
CA GLY A 226 -23.23 -1.55 -1.81
C GLY A 226 -23.65 -2.78 -0.98
N PRO A 227 -23.80 -3.96 -1.59
CA PRO A 227 -24.23 -5.16 -0.88
C PRO A 227 -23.14 -5.70 0.05
N ILE A 228 -23.50 -5.96 1.31
CA ILE A 228 -22.66 -6.62 2.31
C ILE A 228 -23.31 -7.96 2.69
N PRO A 229 -22.74 -9.11 2.29
CA PRO A 229 -23.23 -10.41 2.72
C PRO A 229 -22.78 -10.71 4.15
N TYR A 230 -23.52 -11.58 4.83
CA TYR A 230 -23.16 -12.06 6.16
C TYR A 230 -22.51 -13.44 6.12
N LEU A 231 -21.67 -13.73 7.10
CA LEU A 231 -21.17 -15.07 7.42
C LEU A 231 -21.69 -15.48 8.80
N GLN A 232 -22.32 -16.66 8.88
CA GLN A 232 -22.75 -17.22 10.16
C GLN A 232 -21.56 -17.90 10.84
N VAL A 233 -20.95 -17.20 11.79
CA VAL A 233 -19.74 -17.62 12.49
C VAL A 233 -20.02 -18.77 13.44
N THR A 234 -19.19 -19.81 13.34
CA THR A 234 -19.16 -20.96 14.25
C THR A 234 -17.89 -20.97 15.09
N ALA A 235 -16.80 -20.41 14.59
CA ALA A 235 -15.56 -20.23 15.35
C ALA A 235 -14.80 -19.00 14.83
N ALA A 236 -14.10 -18.31 15.72
CA ALA A 236 -13.21 -17.21 15.36
C ALA A 236 -11.94 -17.28 16.21
N LYS A 237 -10.80 -17.03 15.58
CA LYS A 237 -9.50 -16.97 16.27
C LYS A 237 -8.69 -15.75 15.82
N PRO A 238 -8.01 -15.05 16.75
CA PRO A 238 -7.02 -14.05 16.40
C PRO A 238 -5.88 -14.67 15.61
N VAL A 239 -5.38 -13.92 14.62
CA VAL A 239 -4.20 -14.28 13.82
C VAL A 239 -3.30 -13.05 13.69
N PRO A 240 -1.98 -13.21 13.46
CA PRO A 240 -1.13 -12.06 13.15
C PRO A 240 -1.55 -11.43 11.83
N THR A 241 -1.22 -10.15 11.65
CA THR A 241 -1.35 -9.45 10.36
C THR A 241 -0.59 -10.23 9.29
N PRO A 242 -1.24 -10.63 8.18
CA PRO A 242 -0.56 -11.25 7.05
C PRO A 242 0.54 -10.35 6.48
N SER A 243 1.57 -10.96 5.88
CA SER A 243 2.61 -10.18 5.17
C SER A 243 2.02 -9.31 4.07
N ASP A 244 1.04 -9.83 3.33
CA ASP A 244 0.18 -9.07 2.42
C ASP A 244 -1.18 -8.75 3.05
N PRO A 245 -1.39 -7.52 3.55
CA PRO A 245 -2.64 -7.13 4.18
C PRO A 245 -3.78 -6.89 3.16
N TYR A 246 -3.50 -6.93 1.86
CA TYR A 246 -4.47 -6.64 0.81
C TYR A 246 -4.91 -7.90 0.05
N ASP A 247 -6.14 -7.91 -0.44
CA ASP A 247 -6.61 -8.86 -1.45
C ASP A 247 -6.29 -8.30 -2.85
N GLU A 248 -5.84 -9.16 -3.76
CA GLU A 248 -5.77 -8.76 -5.16
C GLU A 248 -7.17 -8.89 -5.77
N THR A 249 -7.72 -7.75 -6.19
CA THR A 249 -9.11 -7.59 -6.61
C THR A 249 -9.54 -8.43 -7.84
N TRP A 250 -8.62 -9.04 -8.59
CA TRP A 250 -8.94 -9.49 -9.97
C TRP A 250 -8.24 -10.74 -10.50
N ASN A 251 -7.43 -11.45 -9.69
CA ASN A 251 -6.78 -12.68 -10.15
C ASN A 251 -7.27 -13.86 -9.31
N ASN A 252 -8.29 -14.52 -9.82
CA ASN A 252 -8.46 -15.96 -9.66
C ASN A 252 -9.19 -16.54 -10.87
#